data_AF-A0A7X6APV1-F1
#
_entry.id   AF-A0A7X6APV1-F1
#
_cell.length_a   1.000
_cell.length_b   1.000
_cell.length_c   1.000
_cell.angle_alpha   90.00
_cell.angle_beta   90.00
_cell.angle_gamma   90.00
#
_symmetry.space_group_name_H-M   'P 1'
#
loop_
_entity.id
_entity.type
_entity.pdbx_description
1 polymer ?
#
loop_
_entity_poly.entity_id
_entity_poly.type
_entity_poly.pdbx_seq_one_letter_code
_entity_poly.pdbx_strand_id
1 'polypeptide(L)'
;MLLAEIGDTPYNIILFLHVVAMFVAFAPAFVHPFLNAQTSDYPNRPQIWEAIAVRGQRIYGSALIIGGLLGFGVAGMSDSAISVSDSWVWPAVVLWVAMNGVLHAMIVPGERAIGEGDESKVRNVEIGGVVITLLFLVSMYLMVFKPGA
;
A
#
# COMPACT_ATOMS: atom_id res chain seq x y z
N MET A 1 -1.84 -30.72 12.63
CA MET A 1 -2.81 -29.62 12.53
C MET A 1 -2.97 -29.31 11.05
N LEU A 2 -4.14 -29.55 10.47
CA LEU A 2 -4.48 -29.22 9.07
C LEU A 2 -4.93 -27.75 9.01
N LEU A 3 -4.05 -26.82 9.34
CA LEU A 3 -4.33 -25.39 9.19
C LEU A 3 -3.65 -24.92 7.92
N ALA A 4 -4.30 -25.27 6.82
CA ALA A 4 -3.99 -24.91 5.45
C ALA A 4 -2.68 -25.41 4.84
N GLU A 5 -2.82 -26.22 3.80
CA GLU A 5 -1.74 -26.58 2.90
C GLU A 5 -1.79 -25.64 1.69
N ILE A 6 -0.63 -25.33 1.09
CA ILE A 6 -0.56 -24.45 -0.09
C ILE A 6 -1.55 -24.96 -1.16
N GLY A 7 -2.46 -24.07 -1.57
CA GLY A 7 -3.46 -24.36 -2.58
C GLY A 7 -4.81 -24.85 -2.06
N ASP A 8 -5.00 -24.99 -0.75
CA ASP A 8 -6.30 -25.33 -0.17
C ASP A 8 -7.27 -24.12 -0.08
N THR A 9 -8.53 -24.38 0.28
CA THR A 9 -9.57 -23.33 0.27
C THR A 9 -9.26 -22.15 1.21
N PRO A 10 -8.93 -22.35 2.50
CA PRO A 10 -8.52 -21.26 3.38
C PRO A 10 -7.32 -20.47 2.85
N TYR A 11 -6.28 -21.14 2.35
CA TYR A 11 -5.12 -20.48 1.76
C TYR A 11 -5.52 -19.57 0.59
N ASN A 12 -6.30 -20.10 -0.35
CA ASN A 12 -6.74 -19.36 -1.53
C ASN A 12 -7.65 -18.17 -1.19
N ILE A 13 -8.48 -18.28 -0.15
CA ILE A 13 -9.30 -17.16 0.34
C ILE A 13 -8.40 -16.03 0.86
N ILE A 14 -7.43 -16.34 1.71
CA ILE A 14 -6.55 -15.32 2.29
C ILE A 14 -5.66 -14.70 1.20
N LEU A 15 -5.12 -15.52 0.30
CA LEU A 15 -4.36 -15.04 -0.85
C LEU A 15 -5.20 -14.11 -1.73
N PHE A 16 -6.42 -14.49 -2.05
CA PHE A 16 -7.34 -13.65 -2.82
C PHE A 16 -7.60 -12.31 -2.12
N LEU A 17 -7.92 -12.33 -0.83
CA LEU A 17 -8.16 -11.11 -0.05
C LEU A 17 -6.91 -10.23 0.04
N HIS A 18 -5.72 -10.82 0.19
CA HIS A 18 -4.44 -10.10 0.17
C HIS A 18 -4.30 -9.34 -1.16
N VAL A 19 -4.46 -10.04 -2.29
CA VAL A 19 -4.32 -9.45 -3.63
C VAL A 19 -5.34 -8.33 -3.84
N VAL A 20 -6.61 -8.55 -3.51
CA VAL A 20 -7.66 -7.52 -3.62
C VAL A 20 -7.34 -6.30 -2.75
N ALA A 21 -6.89 -6.51 -1.51
CA ALA A 21 -6.49 -5.42 -0.62
C ALA A 21 -5.33 -4.60 -1.20
N MET A 22 -4.35 -5.24 -1.84
CA MET A 22 -3.24 -4.52 -2.48
C MET A 22 -3.72 -3.68 -3.67
N PHE A 23 -4.64 -4.19 -4.50
CA PHE A 23 -5.24 -3.37 -5.58
C PHE A 23 -5.93 -2.12 -5.05
N VAL A 24 -6.70 -2.25 -3.96
CA VAL A 24 -7.35 -1.11 -3.32
C VAL A 24 -6.31 -0.16 -2.73
N ALA A 25 -5.32 -0.67 -2.00
CA ALA A 25 -4.30 0.13 -1.31
C ALA A 25 -3.51 1.03 -2.26
N PHE A 26 -3.17 0.56 -3.46
CA PHE A 26 -2.34 1.30 -4.42
C PHE A 26 -3.12 2.02 -5.52
N ALA A 27 -4.46 1.95 -5.54
CA ALA A 27 -5.25 2.74 -6.50
C ALA A 27 -4.88 4.25 -6.51
N PRO A 28 -4.62 4.92 -5.36
CA PRO A 28 -4.16 6.31 -5.33
C PRO A 28 -2.84 6.56 -6.06
N ALA A 29 -1.91 5.61 -6.03
CA ALA A 29 -0.62 5.76 -6.68
C ALA A 29 -0.76 5.95 -8.19
N PHE A 30 -1.81 5.38 -8.79
CA PHE A 30 -2.13 5.55 -10.19
C PHE A 30 -3.03 6.76 -10.44
N VAL A 31 -3.98 7.06 -9.55
CA VAL A 31 -5.03 8.07 -9.82
C VAL A 31 -4.63 9.48 -9.39
N HIS A 32 -3.97 9.64 -8.24
CA HIS A 32 -3.70 10.96 -7.65
C HIS A 32 -2.81 11.86 -8.52
N PRO A 33 -1.78 11.37 -9.24
CA PRO A 33 -0.99 12.22 -10.15
C PRO A 33 -1.86 12.90 -11.23
N PHE A 34 -2.81 12.16 -11.80
CA PHE A 34 -3.72 12.71 -12.81
C PHE A 34 -4.72 13.67 -12.19
N LEU A 35 -5.27 13.35 -11.02
CA LEU A 35 -6.15 14.28 -10.29
C LEU A 35 -5.44 15.59 -9.95
N ASN A 36 -4.18 15.51 -9.51
CA ASN A 36 -3.39 16.70 -9.21
C ASN A 36 -3.22 17.59 -10.44
N ALA A 37 -2.82 17.00 -11.57
CA ALA A 37 -2.62 17.72 -12.82
C ALA A 37 -3.92 18.31 -13.39
N GLN A 38 -5.05 17.61 -13.26
CA GLN A 38 -6.34 18.08 -13.79
C GLN A 38 -7.01 19.16 -12.93
N THR A 39 -6.71 19.18 -11.63
CA THR A 39 -7.40 20.06 -10.67
C THR A 39 -6.55 21.24 -10.21
N SER A 40 -5.35 21.46 -10.77
CA SER A 40 -4.43 22.53 -10.34
C SER A 40 -5.08 23.91 -10.38
N ASP A 41 -5.90 24.16 -11.40
CA ASP A 41 -6.50 25.47 -11.66
C ASP A 41 -7.95 25.57 -11.18
N TYR A 42 -8.45 24.51 -10.52
CA TYR A 42 -9.85 24.44 -10.10
C TYR A 42 -10.07 25.30 -8.86
N PRO A 43 -11.09 26.19 -8.84
CA PRO A 43 -11.37 27.02 -7.67
C PRO A 43 -11.70 26.21 -6.40
N ASN A 44 -12.19 24.98 -6.58
CA ASN A 44 -12.58 24.06 -5.50
C ASN A 44 -11.53 22.98 -5.21
N ARG A 45 -10.28 23.18 -5.64
CA ARG A 45 -9.17 22.24 -5.42
C ARG A 45 -8.99 21.87 -3.93
N PRO A 46 -9.04 22.79 -2.95
CA PRO A 46 -8.92 22.43 -1.54
C PRO A 46 -10.01 21.44 -1.09
N GLN A 47 -11.27 21.65 -1.49
CA GLN A 47 -12.39 20.75 -1.13
C GLN A 47 -12.25 19.36 -1.75
N ILE A 48 -11.66 19.26 -2.95
CA ILE A 48 -11.35 17.97 -3.59
C ILE A 48 -10.31 17.21 -2.75
N TRP A 49 -9.21 17.88 -2.37
CA TRP A 49 -8.14 17.26 -1.60
C TRP A 49 -8.54 16.94 -0.16
N GLU A 50 -9.37 17.76 0.47
CA GLU A 50 -9.96 17.45 1.78
C GLU A 50 -10.80 16.16 1.71
N ALA A 51 -11.65 16.02 0.68
CA ALA A 51 -12.46 14.83 0.49
C ALA A 51 -11.59 13.58 0.25
N ILE A 52 -10.50 13.72 -0.51
CA ILE A 52 -9.50 12.67 -0.72
C ILE A 52 -8.81 12.31 0.61
N ALA A 53 -8.34 13.27 1.38
CA ALA A 53 -7.62 13.03 2.63
C ALA A 53 -8.49 12.29 3.66
N VAL A 54 -9.76 12.66 3.81
CA VAL A 54 -10.67 12.05 4.79
C VAL A 54 -11.10 10.65 4.35
N ARG A 55 -11.47 10.47 3.08
CA ARG A 55 -12.03 9.20 2.58
C ARG A 55 -10.96 8.22 2.15
N GLY A 56 -9.91 8.72 1.50
CA GLY A 56 -8.78 7.95 1.02
C GLY A 56 -8.06 7.21 2.14
N GLN A 57 -7.91 7.83 3.32
CA GLN A 57 -7.33 7.14 4.47
C GLN A 57 -8.15 5.98 4.99
N ARG A 58 -9.49 6.12 5.00
CA ARG A 58 -10.38 5.06 5.47
C ARG A 58 -10.41 3.86 4.52
N ILE A 59 -10.16 4.07 3.23
CA ILE A 59 -10.24 3.02 2.20
C ILE A 59 -8.85 2.48 1.89
N TYR A 60 -7.95 3.34 1.40
CA TYR A 60 -6.65 2.92 0.88
C TYR A 60 -5.65 2.64 2.00
N GLY A 61 -5.64 3.48 3.04
CA GLY A 61 -4.78 3.28 4.21
C GLY A 61 -5.12 2.01 4.97
N SER A 62 -6.42 1.76 5.22
CA SER A 62 -6.87 0.51 5.85
C SER A 62 -6.57 -0.71 4.98
N ALA A 63 -6.76 -0.61 3.65
CA ALA A 63 -6.42 -1.68 2.71
C ALA A 63 -4.92 -2.00 2.71
N LEU A 64 -4.03 -1.00 2.83
CA LEU A 64 -2.58 -1.24 2.93
C LEU A 64 -2.23 -2.03 4.20
N ILE A 65 -2.84 -1.66 5.33
CA ILE A 65 -2.61 -2.35 6.60
C ILE A 65 -3.15 -3.78 6.53
N ILE A 66 -4.41 -3.94 6.15
CA ILE A 66 -5.07 -5.24 6.03
C ILE A 66 -4.35 -6.12 5.02
N GLY A 67 -3.96 -5.57 3.87
CA GLY A 67 -3.20 -6.28 2.84
C GLY A 67 -1.90 -6.86 3.38
N GLY A 68 -1.11 -6.08 4.12
CA GLY A 68 0.10 -6.62 4.76
C GLY A 68 -0.18 -7.72 5.78
N LEU A 69 -1.20 -7.55 6.63
CA LEU A 69 -1.62 -8.56 7.60
C LEU A 69 -2.05 -9.87 6.94
N LEU A 70 -2.80 -9.79 5.84
CA LEU A 70 -3.18 -10.96 5.04
C LEU A 70 -1.96 -11.60 4.38
N GLY A 71 -0.99 -10.80 3.93
CA GLY A 71 0.28 -11.30 3.38
C GLY A 71 1.07 -12.13 4.39
N PHE A 72 1.12 -11.70 5.65
CA PHE A 72 1.67 -12.52 6.74
C PHE A 72 0.89 -13.81 6.96
N GLY A 73 -0.44 -13.75 6.85
CA GLY A 73 -1.30 -14.93 6.91
C GLY A 73 -0.94 -15.95 5.81
N VAL A 74 -0.81 -15.52 4.56
CA VAL A 74 -0.39 -16.37 3.44
C VAL A 74 0.99 -16.99 3.70
N ALA A 75 1.96 -16.18 4.14
CA ALA A 75 3.31 -16.66 4.43
C ALA A 75 3.31 -17.70 5.56
N GLY A 76 2.60 -17.44 6.67
CA GLY A 76 2.51 -18.38 7.80
C GLY A 76 1.79 -19.69 7.47
N MET A 77 0.82 -19.66 6.56
CA MET A 77 0.14 -20.87 6.07
C MET A 77 0.97 -21.65 5.04
N SER A 78 2.07 -21.07 4.56
CA SER A 78 2.96 -21.69 3.59
C SER A 78 4.16 -22.37 4.24
N ASP A 79 4.17 -22.56 5.57
CA ASP A 79 5.35 -22.95 6.38
C ASP A 79 6.09 -24.22 5.88
N SER A 80 5.43 -25.09 5.12
CA SER A 80 6.06 -26.27 4.48
C SER A 80 6.93 -25.95 3.25
N ALA A 81 6.77 -24.79 2.62
CA ALA A 81 7.55 -24.33 1.46
C ALA A 81 8.20 -22.95 1.65
N ILE A 82 7.61 -22.08 2.45
CA ILE A 82 8.06 -20.72 2.76
C ILE A 82 7.82 -20.49 4.25
N SER A 83 8.89 -20.41 5.03
CA SER A 83 8.75 -20.07 6.45
C SER A 83 8.83 -18.55 6.63
N VAL A 84 8.08 -18.00 7.60
CA VAL A 84 8.25 -16.59 8.04
C VAL A 84 9.67 -16.33 8.58
N SER A 85 10.37 -17.38 8.99
CA SER A 85 11.78 -17.31 9.39
C SER A 85 12.76 -17.18 8.21
N ASP A 86 12.29 -17.39 6.98
CA ASP A 86 13.13 -17.23 5.80
C ASP A 86 13.57 -15.77 5.67
N SER A 87 14.88 -15.56 5.56
CA SER A 87 15.48 -14.23 5.50
C SER A 87 14.98 -13.36 4.33
N TRP A 88 14.47 -13.98 3.26
CA TRP A 88 13.96 -13.28 2.09
C TRP A 88 12.53 -12.72 2.26
N VAL A 89 11.77 -13.21 3.25
CA VAL A 89 10.42 -12.70 3.57
C VAL A 89 10.52 -11.35 4.28
N TRP A 90 11.50 -11.19 5.17
CA TRP A 90 11.70 -9.98 5.98
C TRP A 90 11.88 -8.67 5.19
N PRO A 91 12.60 -8.64 4.06
CA PRO A 91 12.61 -7.47 3.19
C PRO A 91 11.22 -6.99 2.78
N ALA A 92 10.27 -7.89 2.46
CA ALA A 92 8.90 -7.50 2.12
C ALA A 92 8.16 -6.87 3.32
N VAL A 93 8.43 -7.38 4.53
CA VAL A 93 7.90 -6.83 5.79
C VAL A 93 8.40 -5.42 6.04
N VAL A 94 9.72 -5.21 5.90
CA VAL A 94 10.35 -3.91 6.08
C VAL A 94 9.81 -2.91 5.07
N LEU A 95 9.65 -3.33 3.81
CA LEU A 95 9.06 -2.48 2.77
C LEU A 95 7.60 -2.14 3.08
N TRP A 96 6.80 -3.08 3.60
CA TRP A 96 5.42 -2.79 4.02
C TRP A 96 5.35 -1.79 5.18
N VAL A 97 6.23 -1.91 6.18
CA VAL A 97 6.36 -0.92 7.26
C VAL A 97 6.79 0.44 6.69
N ALA A 98 7.76 0.45 5.77
CA ALA A 98 8.21 1.68 5.11
C ALA A 98 7.09 2.35 4.30
N MET A 99 6.27 1.58 3.57
CA MET A 99 5.11 2.09 2.84
C MET A 99 4.09 2.74 3.79
N ASN A 100 3.80 2.10 4.94
CA ASN A 100 2.95 2.70 5.96
C ASN A 100 3.58 3.97 6.55
N GLY A 101 4.90 3.98 6.77
CA GLY A 101 5.64 5.16 7.20
C GLY A 101 5.50 6.32 6.22
N VAL A 102 5.73 6.09 4.93
CA VAL A 102 5.59 7.10 3.87
C VAL A 102 4.15 7.61 3.79
N LEU A 103 3.16 6.69 3.83
CA LEU A 103 1.76 7.06 3.84
C LEU A 103 1.46 8.01 5.00
N HIS A 104 1.71 7.58 6.23
CA HIS A 104 1.30 8.29 7.45
C HIS A 104 2.15 9.53 7.77
N ALA A 105 3.43 9.57 7.35
CA ALA A 105 4.32 10.68 7.64
C ALA A 105 4.38 11.74 6.51
N MET A 106 4.09 11.36 5.26
CA MET A 106 4.23 12.27 4.12
C MET A 106 2.92 12.50 3.36
N ILE A 107 2.25 11.43 2.94
CA ILE A 107 1.07 11.52 2.07
C ILE A 107 -0.13 12.06 2.84
N VAL A 108 -0.53 11.41 3.95
CA VAL A 108 -1.71 11.84 4.72
C VAL A 108 -1.61 13.28 5.21
N PRO A 109 -0.49 13.69 5.84
CA PRO A 109 -0.38 15.06 6.32
C PRO A 109 -0.34 16.06 5.16
N GLY A 110 0.28 15.69 4.05
CA GLY A 110 0.33 16.53 2.85
C GLY A 110 -1.03 16.74 2.21
N GLU A 111 -1.82 15.67 2.01
CA GLU A 111 -3.18 15.74 1.44
C GLU A 111 -4.10 16.62 2.32
N ARG A 112 -4.00 16.48 3.65
CA ARG A 112 -4.74 17.33 4.59
C ARG A 112 -4.36 18.80 4.46
N ALA A 113 -3.06 19.10 4.44
CA ALA A 113 -2.57 20.47 4.33
C ALA A 113 -2.95 21.13 2.99
N ILE A 114 -2.94 20.38 1.88
CA ILE A 114 -3.46 20.87 0.60
C ILE A 114 -4.96 21.16 0.70
N GLY A 115 -5.72 20.31 1.39
CA GLY A 115 -7.13 20.55 1.69
C GLY A 115 -7.38 21.82 2.52
N GLU A 116 -6.41 22.21 3.34
CA GLU A 116 -6.40 23.46 4.12
C GLU A 116 -5.87 24.68 3.32
N GLY A 117 -5.43 24.47 2.07
CA GLY A 117 -4.92 25.52 1.16
C GLY A 117 -3.40 25.69 1.13
N ASP A 118 -2.63 24.83 1.80
CA ASP A 118 -1.16 24.85 1.76
C ASP A 118 -0.61 24.09 0.55
N GLU A 119 -0.52 24.78 -0.59
CA GLU A 119 0.04 24.23 -1.83
C GLU A 119 1.54 23.88 -1.73
N SER A 120 2.26 24.37 -0.70
CA SER A 120 3.68 24.00 -0.52
C SER A 120 3.86 22.50 -0.23
N LYS A 121 2.79 21.82 0.19
CA LYS A 121 2.79 20.38 0.53
C LYS A 121 2.50 19.46 -0.65
N VAL A 122 2.12 19.98 -1.81
CA VAL A 122 1.95 19.18 -3.05
C VAL A 122 3.19 18.35 -3.32
N ARG A 123 4.38 18.97 -3.23
CA ARG A 123 5.65 18.29 -3.46
C ARG A 123 5.87 17.11 -2.50
N ASN A 124 5.41 17.20 -1.26
CA ASN A 124 5.53 16.11 -0.29
C ASN A 124 4.64 14.92 -0.68
N VAL A 125 3.42 15.19 -1.12
CA VAL A 125 2.48 14.16 -1.60
C VAL A 125 3.02 13.50 -2.87
N GLU A 126 3.57 14.27 -3.81
CA GLU A 126 4.18 13.75 -5.04
C GLU A 126 5.38 12.86 -4.75
N ILE A 127 6.33 13.31 -3.92
CA ILE A 127 7.49 12.50 -3.52
C ILE A 127 7.01 11.25 -2.78
N GLY A 128 6.07 11.38 -1.85
CA GLY A 128 5.49 10.25 -1.12
C GLY A 128 4.86 9.23 -2.07
N GLY A 129 4.11 9.69 -3.07
CA GLY A 129 3.51 8.86 -4.11
C GLY A 129 4.53 8.13 -4.98
N VAL A 130 5.62 8.78 -5.37
CA VAL A 130 6.72 8.13 -6.10
C VAL A 130 7.40 7.07 -5.23
N VAL A 131 7.74 7.42 -3.99
CA VAL A 131 8.41 6.50 -3.06
C VAL A 131 7.54 5.28 -2.76
N ILE A 132 6.25 5.46 -2.45
CA ILE A 132 5.35 4.34 -2.17
C ILE A 132 5.18 3.42 -3.39
N THR A 133 5.16 3.97 -4.60
CA THR A 133 5.11 3.20 -5.84
C THR A 133 6.37 2.37 -6.03
N LEU A 134 7.56 2.95 -5.79
CA LEU A 134 8.82 2.20 -5.88
C LEU A 134 8.89 1.10 -4.82
N LEU A 135 8.52 1.39 -3.58
CA LEU A 135 8.47 0.39 -2.50
C LEU A 135 7.52 -0.76 -2.85
N PHE A 136 6.35 -0.44 -3.44
CA PHE A 136 5.40 -1.44 -3.92
C PHE A 136 5.99 -2.33 -5.01
N LEU A 137 6.64 -1.75 -6.03
CA LEU A 137 7.24 -2.54 -7.12
C LEU A 137 8.34 -3.47 -6.61
N VAL A 138 9.19 -2.99 -5.70
CA VAL A 138 10.23 -3.84 -5.07
C VAL A 138 9.58 -4.93 -4.21
N SER A 139 8.53 -4.59 -3.44
CA SER A 139 7.79 -5.57 -2.64
C SER A 139 7.14 -6.65 -3.51
N MET A 140 6.52 -6.28 -4.64
CA MET A 140 5.98 -7.22 -5.62
C MET A 140 7.05 -8.10 -6.24
N TYR A 141 8.20 -7.54 -6.60
CA TYR A 141 9.32 -8.32 -7.09
C TYR A 141 9.73 -9.40 -6.09
N LEU A 142 9.85 -9.06 -4.80
CA LEU A 142 10.22 -10.01 -3.76
C LEU A 142 9.16 -11.09 -3.52
N MET A 143 7.87 -10.74 -3.67
CA MET A 143 6.77 -11.70 -3.51
C MET A 143 6.64 -12.66 -4.69
N VAL A 144 7.07 -12.25 -5.89
CA VAL A 144 7.02 -13.08 -7.10
C VAL A 144 8.31 -13.87 -7.30
N PHE A 145 9.45 -13.26 -7.04
CA PHE A 145 10.78 -13.80 -7.30
C PHE A 145 11.53 -14.00 -5.99
N LYS A 146 11.87 -15.24 -5.69
CA LYS A 146 12.77 -15.57 -4.58
C LYS A 146 14.20 -15.11 -4.95
N PRO A 147 14.79 -14.14 -4.24
CA PRO A 147 16.15 -13.68 -4.57
C PRO A 147 17.18 -14.78 -4.28
N GLY A 148 18.08 -15.03 -5.24
CA GLY A 148 19.17 -16.00 -5.06
C GLY A 148 18.77 -17.47 -5.22
N ALA A 149 17.57 -17.74 -5.75
CA ALA A 149 17.16 -19.06 -6.24
C ALA A 149 17.53 -19.28 -7.71
#